data_AF-A0A9C9XQ09-F1
#
_entry.id   AF-A0A9C9XQ09-F1
#
_cell.length_a   1.000
_cell.length_b   1.000
_cell.length_c   1.000
_cell.angle_alpha   90.00
_cell.angle_beta   90.00
_cell.angle_gamma   90.00
#
_symmetry.space_group_name_H-M   'P 1'
#
loop_
_entity.id
_entity.type
_entity.pdbx_description
1 polymer ?
#
loop_
_entity_poly.entity_id
_entity_poly.type
_entity_poly.pdbx_seq_one_letter_code
_entity_poly.pdbx_strand_id
1 'polypeptide(L)'
;MKKTHAAVTGRGSALKKYQDVVVGSRSLAELLYFEWCMVLSVVPGAAGMALRKVFWPRMFGACGRGCMFGAGIVVRHPGRIRLGRNVIISEGCVLDGRHAEAEDAIVLADNVILSNNVMLSCKNGTIRIGSDVGLNAQTIVQSTSGCPVEIGNDCVIGQRCFIIGGGSYNTDRLDVPIRTQGIRPDGGVRLEEDVWLGGNVTVLGGVSMGRSSIAAAGAVLTRSVGPRTVSMGVPARVVRERTQ
;
A
#
# COMPACT_ATOMS: atom_id res chain seq x y z
N MET A 1 7.44 9.15 -13.87
CA MET A 1 8.07 10.36 -13.30
C MET A 1 7.61 11.69 -13.91
N LYS A 2 7.49 11.86 -15.24
CA LYS A 2 7.06 13.13 -15.86
C LYS A 2 5.72 13.66 -15.32
N LYS A 3 4.71 12.80 -15.11
CA LYS A 3 3.36 13.23 -14.66
C LYS A 3 3.35 13.83 -13.25
N THR A 4 3.88 13.16 -12.23
CA THR A 4 3.87 13.68 -10.84
C THR A 4 4.81 14.86 -10.64
N HIS A 5 6.01 14.82 -11.23
CA HIS A 5 6.94 15.95 -11.15
C HIS A 5 6.36 17.18 -11.85
N ALA A 6 5.79 17.03 -13.06
CA ALA A 6 5.13 18.15 -13.75
C ALA A 6 3.87 18.63 -13.02
N ALA A 7 3.11 17.74 -12.37
CA ALA A 7 1.95 18.14 -11.55
C ALA A 7 2.36 19.03 -10.38
N VAL A 8 3.54 18.80 -9.78
CA VAL A 8 4.06 19.61 -8.67
C VAL A 8 4.79 20.87 -9.17
N THR A 9 5.68 20.74 -10.15
CA THR A 9 6.59 21.81 -10.59
C THR A 9 6.12 22.60 -11.81
N GLY A 10 5.01 22.22 -12.44
CA GLY A 10 4.49 22.87 -13.65
C GLY A 10 4.00 24.31 -13.41
N ARG A 11 3.69 25.08 -14.45
CA ARG A 11 3.07 26.40 -14.29
C ARG A 11 1.58 26.24 -13.94
N GLY A 12 1.06 27.02 -12.99
CA GLY A 12 -0.35 26.98 -12.58
C GLY A 12 -0.58 27.32 -11.10
N SER A 13 -1.85 27.48 -10.70
CA SER A 13 -2.25 27.79 -9.32
C SER A 13 -1.78 26.71 -8.33
N ALA A 14 -1.11 27.11 -7.25
CA ALA A 14 -0.62 26.22 -6.20
C ALA A 14 -1.76 25.41 -5.56
N LEU A 15 -2.91 26.04 -5.35
CA LEU A 15 -4.12 25.40 -4.82
C LEU A 15 -4.57 24.24 -5.69
N LYS A 16 -4.63 24.46 -7.02
CA LYS A 16 -5.05 23.43 -7.98
C LYS A 16 -4.10 22.23 -7.94
N LYS A 17 -2.80 22.47 -7.89
CA LYS A 17 -1.82 21.38 -7.79
C LYS A 17 -1.95 20.59 -6.49
N TYR A 18 -2.15 21.29 -5.38
CA TYR A 18 -2.36 20.65 -4.08
C TYR A 18 -3.60 19.75 -4.10
N GLN A 19 -4.71 20.27 -4.62
CA GLN A 19 -5.94 19.50 -4.84
C GLN A 19 -5.70 18.25 -5.71
N ASP A 20 -4.92 18.35 -6.79
CA ASP A 20 -4.66 17.21 -7.70
C ASP A 20 -3.69 16.16 -7.17
N VAL A 21 -2.79 16.55 -6.28
CA VAL A 21 -1.69 15.68 -5.81
C VAL A 21 -1.96 15.12 -4.41
N VAL A 22 -2.73 15.84 -3.59
CA VAL A 22 -2.98 15.50 -2.20
C VAL A 22 -4.43 15.07 -1.98
N VAL A 23 -5.40 15.91 -2.36
CA VAL A 23 -6.82 15.63 -2.08
C VAL A 23 -7.43 14.67 -3.10
N GLY A 24 -7.03 14.76 -4.36
CA GLY A 24 -7.64 14.01 -5.47
C GLY A 24 -9.00 14.54 -5.93
N SER A 25 -9.37 15.76 -5.52
CA SER A 25 -10.64 16.41 -5.85
C SER A 25 -10.51 17.92 -6.01
N ARG A 26 -11.34 18.50 -6.87
CA ARG A 26 -11.44 19.96 -7.12
C ARG A 26 -12.43 20.67 -6.19
N SER A 27 -13.20 19.92 -5.41
CA SER A 27 -14.20 20.49 -4.50
C SER A 27 -13.51 21.26 -3.36
N LEU A 28 -13.92 22.51 -3.16
CA LEU A 28 -13.43 23.33 -2.04
C LEU A 28 -13.90 22.76 -0.69
N ALA A 29 -15.12 22.22 -0.64
CA ALA A 29 -15.66 21.61 0.57
C ALA A 29 -14.86 20.36 0.98
N GLU A 30 -14.51 19.50 0.02
CA GLU A 30 -13.68 18.32 0.28
C GLU A 30 -12.26 18.70 0.70
N LEU A 31 -11.70 19.75 0.10
CA LEU A 31 -10.41 20.29 0.54
C LEU A 31 -10.47 20.78 1.99
N LEU A 32 -11.44 21.63 2.34
CA LEU A 32 -11.57 22.15 3.71
C LEU A 32 -11.80 21.03 4.72
N TYR A 33 -12.59 20.01 4.36
CA TYR A 33 -12.82 18.84 5.20
C TYR A 33 -11.56 17.99 5.36
N PHE A 34 -10.80 17.80 4.28
CA PHE A 34 -9.50 17.14 4.30
C PHE A 34 -8.54 17.86 5.24
N GLU A 35 -8.38 19.18 5.11
CA GLU A 35 -7.51 19.98 5.98
C GLU A 35 -7.93 19.89 7.45
N TRP A 36 -9.24 19.94 7.73
CA TRP A 36 -9.76 19.71 9.08
C TRP A 36 -9.34 18.35 9.63
N CYS A 37 -9.47 17.28 8.84
CA CYS A 37 -9.02 15.95 9.23
C CYS A 37 -7.50 15.89 9.47
N MET A 38 -6.71 16.61 8.67
CA MET A 38 -5.25 16.67 8.82
C MET A 38 -4.80 17.41 10.08
N VAL A 39 -5.50 18.48 10.48
CA VAL A 39 -5.26 19.12 11.78
C VAL A 39 -5.50 18.13 12.93
N LEU A 40 -6.53 17.28 12.83
CA LEU A 40 -6.80 16.23 13.82
C LEU A 40 -5.78 15.09 13.79
N SER A 41 -4.96 14.96 12.73
CA SER A 41 -3.95 13.90 12.60
C SER A 41 -2.92 13.96 13.72
N VAL A 42 -2.50 15.15 14.14
CA VAL A 42 -1.40 15.33 15.09
C VAL A 42 -1.82 15.33 16.56
N VAL A 43 -3.13 15.35 16.84
CA VAL A 43 -3.65 15.39 18.22
C VAL A 43 -3.37 14.05 18.91
N PRO A 44 -2.57 14.00 19.98
CA PRO A 44 -2.20 12.74 20.62
C PRO A 44 -3.30 12.21 21.55
N GLY A 45 -3.09 10.99 22.05
CA GLY A 45 -3.89 10.38 23.12
C GLY A 45 -5.32 10.00 22.73
N ALA A 46 -6.09 9.62 23.75
CA ALA A 46 -7.45 9.09 23.58
C ALA A 46 -8.41 10.12 22.95
N ALA A 47 -8.28 11.41 23.28
CA ALA A 47 -9.10 12.46 22.70
C ALA A 47 -8.86 12.60 21.19
N GLY A 48 -7.60 12.62 20.74
CA GLY A 48 -7.27 12.65 19.32
C GLY A 48 -7.78 11.41 18.58
N MET A 49 -7.65 10.24 19.20
CA MET A 49 -8.17 8.99 18.65
C MET A 49 -9.70 9.03 18.49
N ALA A 50 -10.43 9.52 19.48
CA ALA A 50 -11.88 9.68 19.42
C ALA A 50 -12.31 10.67 18.32
N LEU A 51 -11.62 11.81 18.21
CA LEU A 51 -11.88 12.80 17.15
C LEU A 51 -11.66 12.18 15.76
N ARG A 52 -10.53 11.51 15.52
CA ARG A 52 -10.28 10.86 14.23
C ARG A 52 -11.30 9.78 13.93
N LYS A 53 -11.69 8.96 14.92
CA LYS A 53 -12.75 7.95 14.76
C LYS A 53 -14.09 8.55 14.30
N VAL A 54 -14.40 9.78 14.69
CA VAL A 54 -15.64 10.47 14.31
C VAL A 54 -15.53 11.15 12.94
N PHE A 55 -14.43 11.86 12.68
CA PHE A 55 -14.31 12.71 11.49
C PHE A 55 -13.68 11.99 10.29
N TRP A 56 -12.67 11.14 10.47
CA TRP A 56 -11.95 10.56 9.35
C TRP A 56 -12.75 9.60 8.46
N PRO A 57 -13.72 8.81 8.96
CA PRO A 57 -14.47 7.88 8.11
C PRO A 57 -15.10 8.52 6.86
N ARG A 58 -15.57 9.77 6.96
CA ARG A 58 -16.21 10.47 5.83
C ARG A 58 -15.24 10.99 4.78
N MET A 59 -13.94 11.06 5.09
CA MET A 59 -12.91 11.50 4.15
C MET A 59 -12.60 10.43 3.11
N PHE A 60 -12.77 9.16 3.48
CA PHE A 60 -12.49 8.01 2.62
C PHE A 60 -13.66 7.70 1.66
N GLY A 61 -13.37 7.05 0.53
CA GLY A 61 -14.40 6.64 -0.44
C GLY A 61 -15.40 5.63 0.14
N ALA A 62 -14.95 4.82 1.09
CA ALA A 62 -15.80 4.05 1.99
C ALA A 62 -15.05 3.74 3.29
N CYS A 63 -15.77 3.69 4.41
CA CYS A 63 -15.21 3.29 5.69
C CYS A 63 -16.25 2.48 6.50
N GLY A 64 -15.93 1.22 6.78
CA GLY A 64 -16.76 0.38 7.62
C GLY A 64 -16.77 0.83 9.09
N ARG A 65 -17.71 0.26 9.86
CA ARG A 65 -17.82 0.54 11.30
C ARG A 65 -16.63 -0.03 12.05
N GLY A 66 -16.30 0.57 13.20
CA GLY A 66 -15.26 0.07 14.09
C GLY A 66 -13.84 0.44 13.69
N CYS A 67 -13.64 1.21 12.61
CA CYS A 67 -12.30 1.63 12.20
C CYS A 67 -11.64 2.56 13.23
N MET A 68 -10.32 2.44 13.35
CA MET A 68 -9.49 3.22 14.27
C MET A 68 -8.29 3.82 13.54
N PHE A 69 -7.94 5.07 13.90
CA PHE A 69 -6.90 5.84 13.23
C PHE A 69 -5.92 6.43 14.25
N GLY A 70 -4.66 6.04 14.16
CA GLY A 70 -3.54 6.56 14.93
C GLY A 70 -3.18 8.00 14.53
N ALA A 71 -2.23 8.58 15.26
CA ALA A 71 -1.75 9.93 14.99
C ALA A 71 -0.73 9.97 13.84
N GLY A 72 -0.63 11.11 13.15
CA GLY A 72 0.39 11.36 12.14
C GLY A 72 0.25 10.53 10.86
N ILE A 73 -0.94 9.96 10.59
CA ILE A 73 -1.19 9.27 9.32
C ILE A 73 -1.19 10.31 8.20
N VAL A 74 -0.50 9.98 7.10
CA VAL A 74 -0.48 10.77 5.88
C VAL A 74 -1.38 10.12 4.85
N VAL A 75 -2.35 10.87 4.34
CA VAL A 75 -3.29 10.36 3.33
C VAL A 75 -3.20 11.19 2.06
N ARG A 76 -3.21 10.53 0.91
CA ARG A 76 -3.39 11.17 -0.41
C ARG A 76 -4.50 10.48 -1.16
N HIS A 77 -5.37 11.28 -1.78
CA HIS A 77 -6.53 10.84 -2.55
C HIS A 77 -7.44 9.93 -1.70
N PRO A 78 -7.88 10.37 -0.52
CA PRO A 78 -8.64 9.54 0.41
C PRO A 78 -9.96 9.01 -0.20
N GLY A 79 -10.57 9.76 -1.12
CA GLY A 79 -11.76 9.32 -1.85
C GLY A 79 -11.56 8.05 -2.69
N ARG A 80 -10.31 7.63 -2.94
CA ARG A 80 -9.96 6.40 -3.68
C ARG A 80 -9.52 5.26 -2.77
N ILE A 81 -9.73 5.40 -1.47
CA ILE A 81 -9.38 4.41 -0.45
C ILE A 81 -10.68 3.89 0.15
N ARG A 82 -10.82 2.56 0.18
CA ARG A 82 -11.94 1.86 0.82
C ARG A 82 -11.44 1.04 1.99
N LEU A 83 -12.11 1.19 3.12
CA LEU A 83 -11.84 0.47 4.36
C LEU A 83 -13.06 -0.36 4.74
N GLY A 84 -12.84 -1.65 5.01
CA GLY A 84 -13.82 -2.56 5.59
C GLY A 84 -14.16 -2.21 7.04
N ARG A 85 -14.74 -3.18 7.75
CA ARG A 85 -15.06 -3.08 9.18
C ARG A 85 -13.81 -3.33 10.01
N ASN A 86 -13.74 -2.69 11.18
CA ASN A 86 -12.68 -2.91 12.17
C ASN A 86 -11.26 -2.76 11.62
N VAL A 87 -11.06 -1.92 10.61
CA VAL A 87 -9.73 -1.63 10.09
C VAL A 87 -8.99 -0.71 11.07
N ILE A 88 -7.78 -1.12 11.46
CA ILE A 88 -6.91 -0.33 12.34
C ILE A 88 -5.75 0.20 11.51
N ILE A 89 -5.57 1.52 11.50
CA ILE A 89 -4.42 2.17 10.89
C ILE A 89 -3.66 2.88 12.01
N SER A 90 -2.50 2.35 12.38
CA SER A 90 -1.69 2.90 13.47
C SER A 90 -0.86 4.12 13.05
N GLU A 91 -0.08 4.63 13.99
CA GLU A 91 0.65 5.89 13.89
C GLU A 91 1.62 5.94 12.71
N GLY A 92 1.71 7.11 12.06
CA GLY A 92 2.69 7.37 11.01
C GLY A 92 2.48 6.58 9.71
N CYS A 93 1.37 5.85 9.58
CA CYS A 93 1.06 5.15 8.34
C CYS A 93 0.91 6.13 7.17
N VAL A 94 1.29 5.69 5.98
CA VAL A 94 1.14 6.46 4.74
C VAL A 94 0.19 5.71 3.81
N LEU A 95 -0.92 6.35 3.44
CA LEU A 95 -1.89 5.82 2.49
C LEU A 95 -1.95 6.74 1.28
N ASP A 96 -1.33 6.33 0.18
CA ASP A 96 -1.23 7.12 -1.03
C ASP A 96 -2.04 6.47 -2.16
N GLY A 97 -3.29 6.89 -2.33
CA GLY A 97 -4.25 6.35 -3.30
C GLY A 97 -4.19 7.00 -4.69
N ARG A 98 -3.04 7.53 -5.10
CA ARG A 98 -2.93 8.26 -6.39
C ARG A 98 -3.08 7.33 -7.59
N HIS A 99 -4.25 7.41 -8.23
CA HIS A 99 -4.54 6.77 -9.51
C HIS A 99 -5.28 7.75 -10.42
N ALA A 100 -4.96 7.72 -11.73
CA ALA A 100 -5.61 8.59 -12.70
C ALA A 100 -7.04 8.18 -13.07
N GLU A 101 -7.38 6.89 -12.92
CA GLU A 101 -8.54 6.27 -13.55
C GLU A 101 -9.28 5.37 -12.55
N ALA A 102 -8.60 4.45 -11.88
CA ALA A 102 -9.24 3.54 -10.93
C ALA A 102 -9.91 4.30 -9.77
N GLU A 103 -11.22 4.10 -9.61
CA GLU A 103 -11.98 4.65 -8.48
C GLU A 103 -11.40 4.15 -7.15
N ASP A 104 -11.02 2.88 -7.09
CA ASP A 104 -10.51 2.23 -5.89
C ASP A 104 -9.02 1.89 -6.06
N ALA A 105 -8.16 2.74 -5.51
CA ALA A 105 -6.71 2.57 -5.57
C ALA A 105 -6.19 1.68 -4.43
N ILE A 106 -6.77 1.80 -3.24
CA ILE A 106 -6.44 0.99 -2.06
C ILE A 106 -7.73 0.44 -1.47
N VAL A 107 -7.80 -0.88 -1.32
CA VAL A 107 -8.93 -1.55 -0.69
C VAL A 107 -8.42 -2.44 0.43
N LEU A 108 -8.86 -2.16 1.65
CA LEU A 108 -8.63 -2.98 2.84
C LEU A 108 -9.96 -3.62 3.22
N ALA A 109 -10.02 -4.95 3.31
CA ALA A 109 -11.21 -5.66 3.75
C ALA A 109 -11.39 -5.58 5.28
N ASP A 110 -12.17 -6.48 5.85
CA ASP A 110 -12.52 -6.46 7.27
C ASP A 110 -11.36 -6.93 8.15
N ASN A 111 -11.24 -6.37 9.36
CA ASN A 111 -10.25 -6.76 10.37
C ASN A 111 -8.78 -6.64 9.93
N VAL A 112 -8.48 -5.71 9.02
CA VAL A 112 -7.10 -5.41 8.61
C VAL A 112 -6.41 -4.51 9.63
N ILE A 113 -5.18 -4.84 10.02
CA ILE A 113 -4.36 -4.03 10.92
C ILE A 113 -3.10 -3.57 10.19
N LEU A 114 -2.92 -2.25 10.07
CA LEU A 114 -1.68 -1.62 9.65
C LEU A 114 -0.95 -1.09 10.89
N SER A 115 0.16 -1.72 11.24
CA SER A 115 1.01 -1.28 12.35
C SER A 115 1.79 -0.01 12.00
N ASN A 116 2.51 0.53 12.99
CA ASN A 116 3.18 1.83 12.88
C ASN A 116 4.06 1.96 11.64
N ASN A 117 3.94 3.09 10.95
CA ASN A 117 4.74 3.45 9.79
C ASN A 117 4.63 2.47 8.62
N VAL A 118 3.51 1.74 8.48
CA VAL A 118 3.21 0.99 7.26
C VAL A 118 2.93 1.97 6.13
N MET A 119 3.49 1.72 4.95
CA MET A 119 3.27 2.54 3.76
C MET A 119 2.56 1.72 2.68
N LEU A 120 1.34 2.13 2.34
CA LEU A 120 0.62 1.68 1.15
C LEU A 120 0.69 2.77 0.09
N SER A 121 1.42 2.52 -0.98
CA SER A 121 1.70 3.53 -2.01
C SER A 121 1.28 3.09 -3.40
N CYS A 122 0.19 3.68 -3.89
CA CYS A 122 -0.27 3.56 -5.26
C CYS A 122 0.19 4.75 -6.10
N LYS A 123 0.79 4.47 -7.25
CA LYS A 123 1.08 5.45 -8.30
C LYS A 123 0.67 4.84 -9.63
N ASN A 124 -0.62 4.93 -9.95
CA ASN A 124 -1.22 4.27 -11.12
C ASN A 124 -1.09 2.73 -11.09
N GLY A 125 -1.42 2.16 -9.94
CA GLY A 125 -1.59 0.73 -9.67
C GLY A 125 -2.59 0.55 -8.52
N THR A 126 -2.92 -0.68 -8.14
CA THR A 126 -3.91 -0.96 -7.09
C THR A 126 -3.37 -1.88 -6.01
N ILE A 127 -3.73 -1.62 -4.77
CA ILE A 127 -3.44 -2.48 -3.61
C ILE A 127 -4.76 -3.03 -3.07
N ARG A 128 -4.88 -4.35 -2.97
CA ARG A 128 -6.02 -5.03 -2.35
C ARG A 128 -5.52 -5.94 -1.24
N ILE A 129 -6.05 -5.78 -0.04
CA ILE A 129 -5.73 -6.58 1.15
C ILE A 129 -7.02 -7.23 1.64
N GLY A 130 -6.99 -8.56 1.73
CA GLY A 130 -8.09 -9.41 2.21
C GLY A 130 -8.36 -9.24 3.70
N SER A 131 -9.31 -10.03 4.21
CA SER A 131 -9.75 -9.94 5.60
C SER A 131 -8.76 -10.61 6.55
N ASP A 132 -8.76 -10.15 7.80
CA ASP A 132 -7.98 -10.77 8.89
C ASP A 132 -6.46 -10.76 8.62
N VAL A 133 -5.98 -9.66 8.04
CA VAL A 133 -4.57 -9.47 7.65
C VAL A 133 -3.87 -8.48 8.58
N GLY A 134 -2.71 -8.87 9.09
CA GLY A 134 -1.82 -8.00 9.87
C GLY A 134 -0.56 -7.59 9.10
N LEU A 135 -0.38 -6.29 8.86
CA LEU A 135 0.88 -5.71 8.37
C LEU A 135 1.66 -5.12 9.55
N ASN A 136 2.78 -5.74 9.89
CA ASN A 136 3.63 -5.27 10.97
C ASN A 136 4.46 -4.04 10.58
N ALA A 137 5.04 -3.41 11.60
CA ALA A 137 5.61 -2.07 11.50
C ALA A 137 6.63 -1.91 10.38
N GLN A 138 6.63 -0.73 9.76
CA GLN A 138 7.59 -0.32 8.73
C GLN A 138 7.55 -1.17 7.44
N THR A 139 6.49 -1.94 7.22
CA THR A 139 6.27 -2.67 5.96
C THR A 139 5.82 -1.69 4.86
N ILE A 140 6.38 -1.88 3.67
CA ILE A 140 6.07 -1.08 2.49
C ILE A 140 5.40 -1.96 1.44
N VAL A 141 4.21 -1.57 1.04
CA VAL A 141 3.49 -2.13 -0.11
C VAL A 141 3.40 -1.06 -1.18
N GLN A 142 3.99 -1.34 -2.34
CA GLN A 142 4.02 -0.39 -3.45
C GLN A 142 3.38 -1.01 -4.69
N SER A 143 2.47 -0.28 -5.30
CA SER A 143 1.89 -0.61 -6.59
C SER A 143 2.02 0.58 -7.55
N THR A 144 2.69 0.39 -8.69
CA THR A 144 2.84 1.41 -9.72
C THR A 144 2.89 0.78 -11.11
N SER A 145 2.81 1.61 -12.15
CA SER A 145 2.96 1.18 -13.55
C SER A 145 1.99 0.07 -13.96
N GLY A 146 0.78 0.04 -13.41
CA GLY A 146 -0.24 -0.99 -13.69
C GLY A 146 0.08 -2.36 -13.10
N CYS A 147 0.98 -2.45 -12.12
CA CYS A 147 1.37 -3.71 -11.46
C CYS A 147 0.63 -3.82 -10.11
N PRO A 148 -0.50 -4.56 -10.03
CA PRO A 148 -1.30 -4.64 -8.81
C PRO A 148 -0.57 -5.38 -7.68
N VAL A 149 -0.92 -5.10 -6.43
CA VAL A 149 -0.51 -5.94 -5.29
C VAL A 149 -1.76 -6.47 -4.61
N GLU A 150 -1.86 -7.78 -4.51
CA GLU A 150 -2.99 -8.49 -3.92
C GLU A 150 -2.49 -9.37 -2.79
N ILE A 151 -3.05 -9.17 -1.59
CA ILE A 151 -2.78 -9.98 -0.40
C ILE A 151 -4.09 -10.64 0.00
N GLY A 152 -4.12 -11.97 0.03
CA GLY A 152 -5.29 -12.76 0.40
C GLY A 152 -5.66 -12.64 1.88
N ASN A 153 -6.71 -13.35 2.28
CA ASN A 153 -7.17 -13.38 3.66
C ASN A 153 -6.17 -14.12 4.56
N ASP A 154 -6.28 -13.90 5.87
CA ASP A 154 -5.53 -14.64 6.91
C ASP A 154 -4.00 -14.56 6.75
N CYS A 155 -3.50 -13.56 6.02
CA CYS A 155 -2.08 -13.38 5.81
C CYS A 155 -1.43 -12.68 7.00
N VAL A 156 -0.22 -13.12 7.34
CA VAL A 156 0.62 -12.49 8.37
C VAL A 156 1.85 -11.90 7.70
N ILE A 157 1.96 -10.58 7.73
CA ILE A 157 3.10 -9.89 7.13
C ILE A 157 4.00 -9.37 8.25
N GLY A 158 5.20 -9.93 8.34
CA GLY A 158 6.24 -9.53 9.27
C GLY A 158 6.65 -8.06 9.13
N GLN A 159 7.39 -7.57 10.12
CA GLN A 159 7.89 -6.20 10.14
C GLN A 159 8.92 -5.96 9.03
N ARG A 160 8.99 -4.72 8.53
CA ARG A 160 9.98 -4.29 7.52
C ARG A 160 9.96 -5.13 6.23
N CYS A 161 8.80 -5.64 5.85
CA CYS A 161 8.65 -6.32 4.56
C CYS A 161 8.53 -5.31 3.42
N PHE A 162 9.01 -5.69 2.24
CA PHE A 162 8.89 -4.92 1.01
C PHE A 162 8.13 -5.73 -0.03
N ILE A 163 6.92 -5.30 -0.39
CA ILE A 163 6.05 -5.99 -1.36
C ILE A 163 5.86 -5.04 -2.54
N ILE A 164 6.54 -5.32 -3.65
CA ILE A 164 6.76 -4.32 -4.71
C ILE A 164 6.18 -4.79 -6.06
N GLY A 165 5.01 -4.26 -6.41
CA GLY A 165 4.46 -4.30 -7.78
C GLY A 165 4.85 -3.04 -8.52
N GLY A 166 6.07 -2.98 -9.06
CA GLY A 166 6.64 -1.73 -9.59
C GLY A 166 6.83 -1.69 -11.12
N GLY A 167 6.86 -2.86 -11.74
CA GLY A 167 7.53 -3.02 -13.03
C GLY A 167 9.04 -2.94 -12.88
N SER A 168 9.73 -3.33 -13.95
CA SER A 168 11.18 -3.18 -14.08
C SER A 168 11.49 -2.05 -15.04
N TYR A 169 12.48 -1.21 -14.73
CA TYR A 169 12.98 -0.25 -15.70
C TYR A 169 13.53 -0.99 -16.92
N ASN A 170 13.29 -0.45 -18.11
CA ASN A 170 13.94 -0.96 -19.31
C ASN A 170 15.44 -0.65 -19.23
N THR A 171 16.26 -1.65 -19.56
CA THR A 171 17.73 -1.57 -19.50
C THR A 171 18.38 -1.91 -20.84
N ASP A 172 17.60 -2.08 -21.90
CA ASP A 172 18.07 -2.59 -23.19
C ASP A 172 18.95 -1.57 -23.93
N ARG A 173 18.77 -0.27 -23.66
CA ARG A 173 19.52 0.80 -24.33
C ARG A 173 20.64 1.32 -23.44
N LEU A 174 21.85 1.36 -23.97
CA LEU A 174 23.02 1.93 -23.27
C LEU A 174 23.26 3.41 -23.63
N ASP A 175 22.61 3.92 -24.67
CA ASP A 175 22.82 5.25 -25.23
C ASP A 175 21.90 6.33 -24.62
N VAL A 176 20.95 5.95 -23.77
CA VAL A 176 20.04 6.85 -23.06
C VAL A 176 19.94 6.50 -21.58
N PRO A 177 19.77 7.47 -20.66
CA PRO A 177 19.62 7.18 -19.23
C PRO A 177 18.43 6.25 -18.92
N ILE A 178 18.60 5.31 -17.98
CA ILE A 178 17.56 4.34 -17.55
C ILE A 178 16.21 5.02 -17.28
N ARG A 179 16.22 6.18 -16.60
CA ARG A 179 15.00 6.94 -16.25
C ARG A 179 14.13 7.37 -17.45
N THR A 180 14.70 7.37 -18.66
CA THR A 180 14.01 7.75 -19.90
C THR A 180 13.62 6.57 -20.77
N GLN A 181 14.02 5.35 -20.42
CA GLN A 181 13.77 4.15 -21.22
C GLN A 181 12.38 3.53 -21.01
N GLY A 182 11.64 4.02 -20.01
CA GLY A 182 10.34 3.49 -19.64
C GLY A 182 10.42 2.37 -18.61
N ILE A 183 9.26 1.81 -18.29
CA ILE A 183 9.10 0.74 -17.29
C ILE A 183 8.25 -0.34 -17.96
N ARG A 184 8.70 -1.59 -17.88
CA ARG A 184 7.95 -2.77 -18.28
C ARG A 184 7.16 -3.29 -17.08
N PRO A 185 5.82 -3.45 -17.20
CA PRO A 185 5.03 -4.09 -16.16
C PRO A 185 5.52 -5.52 -15.89
N ASP A 186 5.61 -5.90 -14.62
CA ASP A 186 6.04 -7.24 -14.18
C ASP A 186 4.87 -8.15 -13.78
N GLY A 187 3.64 -7.64 -13.84
CA GLY A 187 2.43 -8.37 -13.45
C GLY A 187 2.03 -8.19 -11.99
N GLY A 188 2.81 -7.46 -11.19
CA GLY A 188 2.48 -7.19 -9.80
C GLY A 188 2.81 -8.34 -8.84
N VAL A 189 2.28 -8.30 -7.63
CA VAL A 189 2.51 -9.33 -6.60
C VAL A 189 1.18 -9.92 -6.17
N ARG A 190 1.11 -11.24 -6.04
CA ARG A 190 -0.04 -11.94 -5.48
C ARG A 190 0.37 -12.86 -4.34
N LEU A 191 -0.09 -12.57 -3.13
CA LEU A 191 -0.03 -13.49 -2.00
C LEU A 191 -1.42 -14.10 -1.86
N GLU A 192 -1.53 -15.42 -1.99
CA GLU A 192 -2.79 -16.13 -1.73
C GLU A 192 -3.11 -16.13 -0.23
N GLU A 193 -4.22 -16.78 0.15
CA GLU A 193 -4.67 -16.87 1.55
C GLU A 193 -3.69 -17.62 2.45
N ASP A 194 -3.64 -17.27 3.74
CA ASP A 194 -2.80 -17.91 4.77
C ASP A 194 -1.29 -17.85 4.46
N VAL A 195 -0.83 -16.84 3.72
CA VAL A 195 0.60 -16.62 3.49
C VAL A 195 1.24 -15.95 4.70
N TRP A 196 2.38 -16.48 5.14
CA TRP A 196 3.21 -15.85 6.17
C TRP A 196 4.53 -15.35 5.60
N LEU A 197 4.76 -14.04 5.71
CA LEU A 197 6.07 -13.44 5.48
C LEU A 197 6.75 -13.19 6.82
N GLY A 198 7.92 -13.78 7.04
CA GLY A 198 8.80 -13.42 8.15
C GLY A 198 9.25 -11.96 8.08
N GLY A 199 9.86 -11.46 9.15
CA GLY A 199 10.40 -10.09 9.16
C GLY A 199 11.45 -9.88 8.07
N ASN A 200 11.52 -8.67 7.52
CA ASN A 200 12.49 -8.27 6.49
C ASN A 200 12.43 -9.08 5.19
N VAL A 201 11.26 -9.64 4.83
CA VAL A 201 11.07 -10.32 3.53
C VAL A 201 10.87 -9.29 2.42
N THR A 202 11.50 -9.53 1.27
CA THR A 202 11.25 -8.75 0.04
C THR A 202 10.58 -9.64 -1.00
N VAL A 203 9.45 -9.20 -1.55
CA VAL A 203 8.73 -9.84 -2.65
C VAL A 203 8.80 -8.94 -3.88
N LEU A 204 9.52 -9.40 -4.91
CA LEU A 204 9.66 -8.66 -6.17
C LEU A 204 8.43 -8.82 -7.05
N GLY A 205 8.23 -7.87 -7.96
CA GLY A 205 7.11 -7.93 -8.89
C GLY A 205 7.20 -9.12 -9.86
N GLY A 206 6.04 -9.60 -10.27
CA GLY A 206 5.84 -10.86 -10.99
C GLY A 206 5.80 -12.11 -10.10
N VAL A 207 5.93 -11.97 -8.79
CA VAL A 207 5.93 -13.11 -7.86
C VAL A 207 4.54 -13.39 -7.31
N SER A 208 4.17 -14.66 -7.35
CA SER A 208 3.02 -15.22 -6.66
C SER A 208 3.44 -16.20 -5.56
N MET A 209 2.85 -16.09 -4.38
CA MET A 209 3.00 -17.05 -3.29
C MET A 209 1.71 -17.83 -3.10
N GLY A 210 1.75 -19.15 -3.29
CA GLY A 210 0.58 -20.02 -3.15
C GLY A 210 0.07 -20.11 -1.70
N ARG A 211 -1.19 -20.53 -1.55
CA ARG A 211 -1.88 -20.65 -0.26
C ARG A 211 -1.04 -21.36 0.80
N SER A 212 -1.09 -20.87 2.04
CA SER A 212 -0.38 -21.47 3.18
C SER A 212 1.14 -21.54 2.99
N SER A 213 1.74 -20.73 2.12
CA SER A 213 3.20 -20.70 1.97
C SER A 213 3.87 -19.76 2.98
N ILE A 214 5.15 -20.02 3.26
CA ILE A 214 5.96 -19.29 4.21
C ILE A 214 7.21 -18.77 3.51
N ALA A 215 7.51 -17.49 3.67
CA ALA A 215 8.83 -16.93 3.42
C ALA A 215 9.52 -16.66 4.75
N ALA A 216 10.64 -17.33 5.02
CA ALA A 216 11.40 -17.12 6.25
C ALA A 216 11.96 -15.69 6.32
N ALA A 217 12.28 -15.23 7.53
CA ALA A 217 12.81 -13.88 7.73
C ALA A 217 14.04 -13.60 6.85
N GLY A 218 14.11 -12.40 6.29
CA GLY A 218 15.19 -11.97 5.40
C GLY A 218 15.18 -12.57 3.99
N ALA A 219 14.19 -13.37 3.61
CA ALA A 219 14.11 -13.95 2.28
C ALA A 219 13.83 -12.89 1.19
N VAL A 220 14.44 -13.07 0.01
CA VAL A 220 14.15 -12.25 -1.19
C VAL A 220 13.54 -13.14 -2.27
N LEU A 221 12.23 -13.02 -2.44
CA LEU A 221 11.45 -13.79 -3.39
C LEU A 221 11.60 -13.16 -4.77
N THR A 222 12.32 -13.87 -5.65
CA THR A 222 12.54 -13.48 -7.05
C THR A 222 11.78 -14.36 -8.03
N ARG A 223 11.07 -15.38 -7.55
CA ARG A 223 10.29 -16.35 -8.33
C ARG A 223 9.09 -16.79 -7.51
N SER A 224 7.99 -17.09 -8.19
CA SER A 224 6.78 -17.63 -7.56
C SER A 224 7.05 -18.98 -6.89
N VAL A 225 6.35 -19.24 -5.79
CA VAL A 225 6.41 -20.51 -5.05
C VAL A 225 5.02 -21.12 -4.92
N GLY A 226 4.97 -22.45 -4.95
CA GLY A 226 3.71 -23.20 -4.83
C GLY A 226 3.07 -23.12 -3.44
N PRO A 227 1.83 -23.61 -3.31
CA PRO A 227 1.13 -23.65 -2.03
C PRO A 227 1.88 -24.53 -1.01
N ARG A 228 1.72 -24.22 0.27
CA ARG A 228 2.31 -24.95 1.41
C ARG A 228 3.83 -25.06 1.38
N THR A 229 4.52 -24.24 0.59
CA THR A 229 6.00 -24.24 0.55
C THR A 229 6.58 -23.40 1.68
N VAL A 230 7.77 -23.74 2.13
CA VAL A 230 8.61 -22.89 2.98
C VAL A 230 9.84 -22.49 2.17
N SER A 231 10.05 -21.20 2.01
CA SER A 231 11.14 -20.62 1.23
C SER A 231 12.04 -19.73 2.09
N MET A 232 13.34 -19.72 1.81
CA MET A 232 14.31 -18.88 2.52
C MET A 232 15.52 -18.53 1.66
N GLY A 233 16.27 -17.49 2.05
CA GLY A 233 17.52 -17.08 1.43
C GLY A 233 17.40 -15.93 0.42
N VAL A 234 18.55 -15.54 -0.16
CA VAL A 234 18.68 -14.47 -1.15
C VAL A 234 19.52 -14.97 -2.33
N PRO A 235 18.90 -15.26 -3.49
CA PRO A 235 17.47 -15.33 -3.73
C PRO A 235 16.81 -16.52 -3.00
N ALA A 236 15.53 -16.39 -2.67
CA ALA A 236 14.81 -17.42 -1.93
C ALA A 236 14.70 -18.73 -2.71
N ARG A 237 14.78 -19.85 -1.98
CA ARG A 237 14.59 -21.20 -2.49
C ARG A 237 13.61 -21.95 -1.59
N VAL A 238 12.78 -22.80 -2.18
CA VAL A 238 11.94 -23.72 -1.41
C VAL A 238 12.87 -24.71 -0.71
N VAL A 239 12.79 -24.78 0.62
CA VAL A 239 13.61 -25.67 1.45
C VAL A 239 12.82 -26.87 1.95
N ARG A 240 11.51 -26.74 2.08
CA ARG A 240 10.59 -27.84 2.40
C ARG A 240 9.17 -27.47 2.03
N GLU A 241 8.31 -28.48 2.08
CA GLU A 241 6.86 -28.28 2.13
C GLU A 241 6.37 -28.37 3.59
N ARG A 242 5.21 -27.78 3.85
CA ARG A 242 4.46 -27.93 5.11
C ARG A 242 3.61 -29.20 4.99
N THR A 243 4.05 -30.26 5.66
CA THR A 243 3.20 -31.40 5.98
C THR A 243 2.57 -31.16 7.35
N GLN A 244 1.36 -31.68 7.57
CA GLN A 244 0.74 -31.68 8.90
C GLN A 244 1.62 -32.43 9.90
#